data_AF-A0A562QCD7-F1
#
_entry.id   AF-A0A562QCD7-F1
#
_cell.length_a   1.000
_cell.length_b   1.000
_cell.length_c   1.000
_cell.angle_alpha   90.00
_cell.angle_beta   90.00
_cell.angle_gamma   90.00
#
_symmetry.space_group_name_H-M   'P 1'
#
loop_
_entity.id
_entity.type
_entity.pdbx_description
1 polymer ?
#
loop_
_entity_poly.entity_id
_entity_poly.type
_entity_poly.pdbx_seq_one_letter_code
_entity_poly.pdbx_strand_id
1 'polypeptide(L)' 'MTPQELKHTLSSGLLSFPVTDFDVQGNFRPDTYIKRLEWLA' A
#
# COMPACT_ATOMS: atom_id res chain seq x y z
N MET A 1 -5.73 -10.08 12.72
CA MET A 1 -5.45 -10.95 11.57
C MET A 1 -4.44 -12.00 11.99
N THR A 2 -4.85 -13.26 12.03
CA THR A 2 -3.96 -14.42 12.20
C THR A 2 -3.31 -14.78 10.86
N PRO A 3 -2.20 -15.54 10.83
CA PRO A 3 -1.60 -15.99 9.57
C PRO A 3 -2.58 -16.74 8.65
N GLN A 4 -3.52 -17.50 9.23
CA GLN A 4 -4.58 -18.20 8.50
C GLN A 4 -5.58 -17.24 7.84
N GLU A 5 -5.98 -16.17 8.55
CA GLU A 5 -6.85 -15.11 8.00
C GLU A 5 -6.15 -14.33 6.87
N LEU A 6 -4.84 -14.07 7.01
CA LEU A 6 -4.04 -13.43 5.97
C LEU A 6 -3.97 -14.31 4.70
N LYS A 7 -3.71 -15.61 4.84
CA LYS A 7 -3.64 -16.55 3.71
C LYS A 7 -4.94 -16.56 2.90
N HIS A 8 -6.09 -16.51 3.57
CA HIS A 8 -7.39 -16.45 2.91
C HIS A 8 -7.55 -15.14 2.13
N THR A 9 -7.21 -14.00 2.75
CA THR A 9 -7.29 -12.67 2.14
C THR A 9 -6.39 -12.51 0.91
N LEU A 10 -5.18 -13.09 0.93
CA LEU A 10 -4.27 -13.07 -0.21
C LEU A 10 -4.79 -13.87 -1.41
N SER A 11 -5.68 -14.83 -1.18
CA SER A 11 -6.20 -15.74 -2.22
C SER A 11 -7.54 -15.26 -2.81
N SER A 12 -8.18 -14.26 -2.20
CA SER A 12 -9.54 -13.83 -2.56
C SER A 12 -9.57 -12.63 -3.53
N GLY A 13 -8.43 -12.08 -3.94
CA GLY A 13 -8.41 -10.89 -4.80
C GLY A 13 -7.06 -10.55 -5.42
N LEU A 14 -7.01 -9.39 -6.07
CA LEU A 14 -5.80 -8.83 -6.66
C LEU A 14 -4.98 -8.09 -5.60
N LEU A 15 -3.67 -8.34 -5.58
CA LEU A 15 -2.76 -7.67 -4.65
C LEU A 15 -2.27 -6.35 -5.24
N SER A 16 -2.44 -5.26 -4.47
CA SER A 16 -1.92 -3.94 -4.83
C SER A 16 -0.58 -3.68 -4.15
N PHE A 17 0.41 -3.24 -4.92
CA PHE A 17 1.75 -2.87 -4.44
C PHE A 17 2.04 -1.40 -4.82
N PRO A 18 1.57 -0.43 -4.03
CA PRO A 18 1.76 0.99 -4.32
C PRO A 18 3.23 1.38 -4.22
N VAL A 19 3.63 2.35 -5.05
CA VAL A 19 4.98 2.93 -5.00
C VAL A 19 5.10 3.85 -3.78
N THR A 20 6.27 3.84 -3.15
CA THR A 20 6.62 4.78 -2.08
C THR A 20 7.08 6.10 -2.69
N ASP A 21 6.44 7.20 -2.31
CA ASP A 21 6.80 8.53 -2.82
C ASP A 21 7.94 9.15 -2.00
N PHE A 22 8.90 9.75 -2.70
CA PHE A 22 10.03 10.48 -2.13
C PHE A 22 10.13 11.89 -2.75
N ASP A 23 10.68 12.84 -2.00
CA ASP A 23 10.96 14.19 -2.50
C ASP A 23 12.28 14.24 -3.28
N VAL A 24 12.63 15.42 -3.80
CA VAL A 24 13.87 15.63 -4.58
C VAL A 24 15.15 15.41 -3.77
N GLN A 25 15.06 15.39 -2.45
CA GLN A 25 16.16 15.13 -1.52
C GLN A 25 16.18 13.66 -1.06
N GLY A 26 15.22 12.83 -1.53
CA GLY A 26 15.08 11.43 -1.13
C GLY A 26 14.37 11.23 0.20
N ASN A 27 13.71 12.25 0.77
CA ASN A 27 12.91 12.09 1.98
C ASN A 27 11.54 11.49 1.64
N PHE A 28 11.06 10.60 2.50
CA PHE A 28 9.73 10.03 2.35
C PHE A 28 8.64 11.11 2.39
N ARG A 29 7.69 11.02 1.45
CA ARG A 29 6.55 11.94 1.33
C ARG A 29 5.23 11.26 1.72
N PRO A 30 4.83 11.33 3.00
CA PRO A 30 3.60 10.68 3.47
C PRO A 30 2.33 11.28 2.85
N ASP A 31 2.32 12.59 2.57
CA ASP A 31 1.16 13.30 2.05
C ASP A 31 0.69 12.79 0.69
N THR A 32 1.63 12.53 -0.23
CA THR A 32 1.30 12.01 -1.56
C THR A 32 1.05 10.51 -1.54
N TYR A 33 1.78 9.78 -0.67
CA TYR A 33 1.59 8.35 -0.52
C TYR A 33 0.18 8.03 0.00
N ILE A 34 -0.33 8.79 0.98
CA ILE A 34 -1.70 8.64 1.49
C ILE A 34 -2.73 8.87 0.37
N LYS A 35 -2.60 9.95 -0.42
CA LYS A 35 -3.50 10.23 -1.54
C LYS A 35 -3.55 9.10 -2.57
N ARG A 36 -2.41 8.44 -2.80
CA ARG A 36 -2.33 7.26 -3.70
C ARG A 36 -3.07 6.06 -3.11
N LEU A 37 -2.93 5.81 -1.81
CA LEU A 37 -3.66 4.75 -1.12
C LEU A 37 -5.18 5.01 -1.16
N GLU A 38 -5.60 6.26 -0.94
CA GLU A 38 -7.01 6.66 -1.01
C GLU A 38 -7.62 6.45 -2.41
N TRP A 39 -6.83 6.59 -3.47
CA TRP A 39 -7.30 6.31 -4.84
C TRP A 39 -7.39 4.80 -5.16
N LEU A 40 -6.60 3.96 -4.48
CA LEU A 40 -6.57 2.51 -4.68
C LEU A 40 -7.58 1.72 -3.83
N ALA A 41 -8.10 2.34 -2.77
CA ALA A 41 -9.07 1.76 -1.83
C ALA A 41 -10.49 1.78 -2.40
#